data_AF-A0A9P4QHW2-F1
#
_entry.id   AF-A0A9P4QHW2-F1
#
_cell.length_a   1.000
_cell.length_b   1.000
_cell.length_c   1.000
_cell.angle_alpha   90.00
_cell.angle_beta   90.00
_cell.angle_gamma   90.00
#
_symmetry.space_group_name_H-M   'P 1'
#
loop_
_entity.id
_entity.type
_entity.pdbx_description
1 polymer ?
#
loop_
_entity_poly.entity_id
_entity_poly.type
_entity_poly.pdbx_seq_one_letter_code
_entity_poly.pdbx_strand_id
1 'polypeptide(L)'
;MASKKKRIRNWTPEDRAAHRVFEKSRREALNDSMIELARQVPSLTGTRRLNKHMIVEHSVARLQSQRQLCLLAAEDARSLMSERDQLLAEVNHWRAASGAPFTPREAN
;
A
#
# COMPACT_ATOMS: atom_id res chain seq x y z
N MET A 1 22.96 -52.50 2.53
CA MET A 1 22.70 -51.04 2.60
C MET A 1 22.23 -50.70 4.01
N ALA A 2 23.13 -50.30 4.92
CA ALA A 2 22.73 -49.97 6.29
C ALA A 2 22.06 -48.59 6.32
N SER A 3 20.76 -48.56 6.65
CA SER A 3 19.98 -47.33 6.79
C SER A 3 20.56 -46.45 7.90
N LYS A 4 21.00 -45.24 7.54
CA LYS A 4 21.55 -44.25 8.48
C LYS A 4 20.43 -43.80 9.43
N LYS A 5 20.48 -44.21 10.70
CA LYS A 5 19.53 -43.75 11.73
C LYS A 5 19.53 -42.22 11.77
N LYS A 6 18.35 -41.61 11.58
CA LYS A 6 18.17 -40.15 11.72
C LYS A 6 18.57 -39.75 13.14
N ARG A 7 19.51 -38.80 13.26
CA ARG A 7 19.87 -38.22 14.56
C ARG A 7 18.68 -37.41 15.07
N ILE A 8 18.07 -37.88 16.15
CA ILE A 8 17.02 -37.14 16.85
C ILE A 8 17.72 -36.17 17.80
N ARG A 9 17.43 -34.87 17.67
CA ARG A 9 17.95 -33.86 18.60
C ARG A 9 17.13 -33.91 19.88
N ASN A 10 17.79 -34.22 20.99
CA ASN A 10 17.17 -34.13 22.32
C ASN A 10 17.20 -32.68 22.78
N TRP A 11 16.03 -32.06 22.91
CA TRP A 11 15.90 -30.70 23.40
C TRP A 11 16.09 -30.67 24.91
N THR A 12 17.05 -29.87 25.39
CA THR A 12 17.25 -29.66 26.82
C THR A 12 16.17 -28.73 27.40
N PRO A 13 15.98 -28.71 28.73
CA PRO A 13 15.13 -27.71 29.38
C PRO A 13 15.58 -26.27 29.06
N GLU A 14 16.88 -26.04 28.97
CA GLU A 14 17.49 -24.74 28.60
C GLU A 14 17.15 -24.36 27.15
N ASP A 15 17.26 -25.30 26.20
CA ASP A 15 16.85 -25.07 24.80
C ASP A 15 15.37 -24.65 24.74
N ARG A 16 14.50 -25.34 25.50
CA ARG A 16 13.07 -25.00 25.57
C ARG A 16 12.83 -23.63 26.19
N ALA A 17 13.59 -23.27 27.22
CA ALA A 17 13.50 -21.95 27.86
C ALA A 17 13.91 -20.85 26.87
N ALA A 18 15.05 -21.00 26.19
CA ALA A 18 15.52 -20.07 25.16
C ALA A 18 14.50 -19.93 24.02
N HIS A 19 13.95 -21.05 23.54
CA HIS A 19 12.92 -21.03 22.49
C HIS A 19 11.65 -20.30 22.95
N ARG A 20 11.20 -20.46 24.20
CA ARG A 20 10.03 -19.74 24.73
C ARG A 20 10.25 -18.23 24.74
N VAL A 21 11.43 -17.78 25.14
CA VAL A 21 11.79 -16.35 25.15
C VAL A 21 11.79 -15.80 23.73
N PHE A 22 12.46 -16.49 22.80
CA PHE A 22 12.49 -16.12 21.40
C PHE A 22 11.07 -16.03 20.79
N GLU A 23 10.27 -17.08 20.98
CA GLU A 23 8.92 -17.14 20.42
C GLU A 23 7.96 -16.11 21.05
N LYS A 24 8.19 -15.74 22.31
CA LYS A 24 7.45 -14.65 22.96
C LYS A 24 7.77 -13.32 22.27
N SER A 25 9.06 -12.98 22.12
CA SER A 25 9.50 -11.76 21.44
C SER A 25 9.00 -11.69 20.00
N ARG A 26 9.04 -12.82 19.26
CA ARG A 26 8.50 -12.91 17.89
C ARG A 26 7.00 -12.58 17.83
N ARG A 27 6.22 -13.10 18.79
CA ARG A 27 4.77 -12.85 18.87
C ARG A 27 4.45 -11.41 19.26
N GLU A 28 5.24 -10.82 20.15
CA GLU A 28 5.11 -9.41 20.54
C GLU A 28 5.38 -8.49 19.35
N ALA A 29 6.50 -8.69 18.64
CA ALA A 29 6.82 -7.91 17.43
C ALA A 29 5.73 -8.00 16.33
N LEU A 30 5.14 -9.19 16.14
CA LEU A 30 4.02 -9.35 15.21
C LEU A 30 2.78 -8.59 15.69
N ASN A 31 2.46 -8.65 16.99
CA ASN A 31 1.31 -7.93 17.52
C ASN A 31 1.49 -6.41 17.42
N ASP A 32 2.69 -5.89 17.65
CA ASP A 32 3.00 -4.47 17.48
C ASP A 32 2.79 -4.03 16.03
N SER A 33 3.27 -4.83 15.07
CA SER A 33 3.05 -4.59 13.64
C SER A 33 1.57 -4.59 13.27
N MET A 34 0.77 -5.48 13.86
CA MET A 34 -0.68 -5.55 13.64
C MET A 34 -1.40 -4.33 14.23
N ILE A 35 -0.98 -3.84 15.40
CA ILE A 35 -1.54 -2.63 16.01
C ILE A 35 -1.24 -1.41 15.14
N GLU A 36 0.00 -1.29 14.64
CA GLU A 36 0.37 -0.20 13.76
C GLU A 36 -0.42 -0.24 12.45
N LEU A 37 -0.57 -1.43 11.85
CA LEU A 37 -1.42 -1.59 10.67
C LEU A 37 -2.87 -1.17 10.95
N ALA A 38 -3.43 -1.53 12.10
CA ALA A 38 -4.80 -1.14 12.46
C ALA A 38 -4.98 0.37 12.58
N ARG A 39 -3.98 1.11 13.07
CA ARG A 39 -4.02 2.59 13.15
C ARG A 39 -4.11 3.26 11.78
N GLN A 40 -3.55 2.62 10.76
CA GLN A 40 -3.58 3.12 9.38
C GLN A 40 -4.92 2.82 8.67
N VAL A 41 -5.87 2.14 9.31
CA VAL A 41 -7.14 1.71 8.73
C VAL A 41 -8.31 2.46 9.39
N PRO A 42 -8.88 3.49 8.73
CA PRO A 42 -9.94 4.31 9.31
C PRO A 42 -11.21 3.53 9.67
N SER A 43 -11.52 2.45 8.95
CA SER A 43 -12.69 1.61 9.24
C SER A 43 -12.56 0.82 10.55
N LEU A 44 -11.36 0.78 11.15
CA LEU A 44 -11.11 0.16 12.44
C LEU A 44 -11.07 1.18 13.59
N THR A 45 -11.09 2.49 13.31
CA THR A 45 -11.08 3.54 14.34
C THR A 45 -12.28 3.39 15.28
N GLY A 46 -12.03 3.37 16.59
CA GLY A 46 -13.08 3.19 17.61
C GLY A 46 -13.53 1.73 17.83
N THR A 47 -12.96 0.75 17.12
CA THR A 47 -13.27 -0.67 17.34
C THR A 47 -12.71 -1.12 18.69
N ARG A 48 -13.60 -1.48 19.63
CA ARG A 48 -13.24 -1.83 21.02
C ARG A 48 -12.40 -3.12 21.13
N ARG A 49 -12.60 -4.09 20.24
CA ARG A 49 -11.86 -5.37 20.23
C ARG A 49 -11.42 -5.69 18.81
N LEU A 50 -10.13 -5.55 18.57
CA LEU A 50 -9.51 -5.94 17.31
C LEU A 50 -9.09 -7.40 17.37
N ASN A 51 -9.27 -8.12 16.27
CA ASN A 51 -8.67 -9.43 16.05
C ASN A 51 -7.83 -9.41 14.77
N LYS A 52 -6.94 -10.41 14.62
CA LYS A 52 -5.98 -10.45 13.51
C LYS A 52 -6.67 -10.51 12.15
N HIS A 53 -7.76 -11.26 12.04
CA HIS A 53 -8.52 -11.38 10.80
C HIS A 53 -9.11 -10.04 10.38
N MET A 54 -9.79 -9.34 11.29
CA MET A 54 -10.40 -8.03 11.04
C MET A 54 -9.36 -7.02 10.57
N ILE A 55 -8.19 -6.98 11.21
CA ILE A 55 -7.12 -6.07 10.80
C ILE A 55 -6.71 -6.36 9.36
N VAL A 56 -6.41 -7.62 9.04
CA VAL A 56 -6.01 -8.02 7.68
C VAL A 56 -7.10 -7.72 6.65
N GLU A 57 -8.33 -8.14 6.92
CA GLU A 57 -9.48 -7.97 6.03
C GLU A 57 -9.73 -6.49 5.70
N HIS A 58 -9.82 -5.64 6.72
CA HIS A 58 -10.05 -4.21 6.52
C HIS A 58 -8.85 -3.51 5.88
N SER A 59 -7.62 -3.97 6.14
CA SER A 59 -6.43 -3.48 5.44
C SER A 59 -6.45 -3.82 3.95
N VAL A 60 -6.83 -5.04 3.57
CA VAL A 60 -6.97 -5.44 2.16
C VAL A 60 -8.03 -4.59 1.47
N ALA A 61 -9.20 -4.43 2.09
CA ALA A 61 -10.27 -3.59 1.56
C ALA A 61 -9.80 -2.13 1.36
N ARG A 62 -9.08 -1.57 2.33
CA ARG A 62 -8.49 -0.22 2.21
C ARG A 62 -7.52 -0.10 1.04
N LEU A 63 -6.61 -1.07 0.87
CA LEU A 63 -5.64 -1.05 -0.23
C LEU A 63 -6.33 -1.13 -1.60
N GLN A 64 -7.38 -1.95 -1.72
CA GLN A 64 -8.19 -2.02 -2.94
C GLN A 64 -8.87 -0.68 -3.24
N SER A 65 -9.53 -0.07 -2.25
CA SER A 65 -10.17 1.23 -2.40
C SER A 65 -9.16 2.34 -2.74
N GLN A 66 -8.01 2.37 -2.08
CA GLN A 66 -6.96 3.35 -2.36
C GLN A 66 -6.41 3.19 -3.78
N ARG A 67 -6.20 1.95 -4.24
CA ARG A 67 -5.78 1.69 -5.63
C ARG A 67 -6.81 2.20 -6.63
N GLN A 68 -8.10 1.95 -6.39
CA GLN A 68 -9.16 2.44 -7.25
C GLN A 68 -9.19 3.97 -7.31
N LEU A 69 -9.05 4.64 -6.17
CA LEU A 69 -8.97 6.11 -6.10
C LEU A 69 -7.78 6.66 -6.87
N CYS A 70 -6.60 6.04 -6.76
CA CYS A 70 -5.42 6.46 -7.53
C CYS A 70 -5.61 6.29 -9.05
N LEU A 71 -6.28 5.21 -9.47
CA LEU A 71 -6.56 4.98 -10.90
C LEU A 71 -7.52 6.02 -11.45
N LEU A 72 -8.61 6.32 -10.74
CA LEU A 72 -9.58 7.34 -11.11
C LEU A 72 -8.92 8.73 -11.16
N ALA A 73 -8.18 9.11 -10.12
CA ALA A 73 -7.47 10.40 -10.10
C ALA A 73 -6.46 10.53 -11.25
N ALA A 74 -5.79 9.44 -11.63
CA ALA A 74 -4.87 9.45 -12.77
C ALA A 74 -5.62 9.58 -14.11
N GLU A 75 -6.81 9.01 -14.23
CA GLU A 75 -7.68 9.17 -15.40
C GLU A 75 -8.22 10.59 -15.51
N ASP A 76 -8.69 11.16 -14.41
CA ASP A 76 -9.14 12.55 -14.33
C ASP A 76 -8.00 13.52 -14.72
N ALA A 77 -6.79 13.29 -14.17
CA ALA A 77 -5.63 14.11 -14.50
C ALA A 77 -5.27 14.03 -16.00
N ARG A 78 -5.30 12.83 -16.61
CA ARG A 78 -5.07 12.68 -18.05
C ARG A 78 -6.13 13.40 -18.88
N SER A 79 -7.38 13.33 -18.46
CA SER A 79 -8.51 13.99 -19.13
C SER A 79 -8.36 15.51 -19.09
N LEU A 80 -8.05 16.07 -17.92
CA LEU A 80 -7.77 17.50 -17.75
C LEU A 80 -6.57 17.97 -18.57
N MET A 81 -5.49 17.17 -18.62
CA MET A 81 -4.33 17.50 -19.45
C MET A 81 -4.68 17.52 -20.93
N SER A 82 -5.48 16.55 -21.40
CA SER A 82 -5.95 16.50 -22.79
C SER A 82 -6.84 17.69 -23.13
N GLU A 83 -7.79 18.03 -22.26
CA GLU A 83 -8.67 19.20 -22.46
C GLU A 83 -7.86 20.50 -22.51
N ARG A 84 -6.91 20.68 -21.59
CA ARG A 84 -5.97 21.81 -21.60
C ARG A 84 -5.19 21.88 -22.90
N ASP A 85 -4.68 20.74 -23.38
CA ASP A 85 -3.91 20.69 -24.64
C ASP A 85 -4.79 21.07 -25.85
N GLN A 86 -6.04 20.63 -25.87
CA GLN A 86 -7.02 20.98 -26.91
C GLN A 86 -7.35 22.47 -26.89
N LEU A 87 -7.67 23.02 -25.71
CA LEU A 87 -7.93 24.45 -25.54
C LEU A 87 -6.73 25.31 -25.94
N LEU A 88 -5.52 24.88 -25.58
CA LEU A 88 -4.30 25.58 -25.97
C LEU A 88 -4.11 25.57 -27.50
N ALA A 89 -4.37 24.44 -28.16
CA ALA A 89 -4.30 24.34 -29.62
C ALA A 89 -5.33 25.25 -30.29
N GLU A 90 -6.57 25.25 -29.81
CA GLU A 90 -7.64 26.12 -30.32
C GLU A 90 -7.29 27.60 -30.14
N VAL A 91 -6.90 28.03 -28.94
CA VAL A 91 -6.49 29.41 -28.69
C VAL A 91 -5.33 29.82 -29.59
N ASN A 92 -4.34 28.95 -29.76
CA ASN A 92 -3.22 29.23 -30.66
C ASN A 92 -3.63 29.33 -32.12
N HIS A 93 -4.63 28.56 -32.57
CA HIS A 93 -5.21 28.71 -33.90
C HIS A 93 -5.84 30.10 -34.08
N TRP A 94 -6.63 30.57 -33.11
CA TRP A 94 -7.22 31.91 -33.12
C TRP A 94 -6.16 33.03 -33.08
N ARG A 95 -5.08 32.84 -32.30
CA ARG A 95 -3.96 33.80 -32.25
C ARG A 95 -3.24 33.90 -33.58
N ALA A 96 -2.97 32.77 -34.23
CA ALA A 96 -2.37 32.75 -35.56
C ALA A 96 -3.24 33.49 -36.60
N ALA A 97 -4.57 33.29 -36.55
CA ALA A 97 -5.51 33.96 -37.45
C ALA A 97 -5.62 35.48 -37.21
N SER A 98 -5.38 35.95 -35.97
CA SER A 98 -5.46 37.37 -35.57
C SER A 98 -4.12 38.09 -35.55
N GLY A 99 -3.01 37.42 -35.89
CA GLY A 99 -1.66 37.98 -35.83
C GLY A 99 -1.10 38.14 -34.41
N ALA A 100 -1.72 37.51 -33.41
CA ALA A 100 -1.27 37.51 -32.03
C ALA A 100 -0.18 36.45 -31.76
N PRO A 101 0.66 36.62 -30.71
CA PRO A 101 1.77 35.70 -30.42
C PRO A 101 1.33 34.29 -30.03
N PHE A 102 1.97 33.26 -30.59
CA PHE A 102 1.77 31.85 -30.23
C PHE A 102 2.34 31.52 -28.83
N THR A 103 1.64 30.73 -28.03
CA THR A 103 2.18 30.23 -26.74
C THR A 103 2.32 28.71 -26.76
N PRO A 104 3.53 28.16 -26.67
CA PRO A 104 3.72 26.70 -26.63
C PRO A 104 3.24 26.10 -25.31
N ARG A 105 2.99 24.80 -25.32
CA ARG A 105 2.79 24.03 -24.09
C ARG A 105 4.09 24.02 -23.29
N GLU A 106 4.04 24.44 -22.03
CA GLU A 106 5.17 24.27 -21.11
C GLU A 106 5.33 22.78 -20.76
N ALA A 107 6.56 22.29 -20.88
CA ALA A 107 6.92 20.95 -20.42
C ALA A 107 7.14 21.01 -18.91
N ASN A 108 6.34 20.25 -18.14
CA ASN A 108 6.55 20.00 -16.72
C ASN A 108 7.49 18.81 -16.52
#